data_AF-A0A7M7QGM6-F1
#
_entry.id   AF-A0A7M7QGM6-F1
#
_cell.length_a   1.000
_cell.length_b   1.000
_cell.length_c   1.000
_cell.angle_alpha   90.00
_cell.angle_beta   90.00
_cell.angle_gamma   90.00
#
_symmetry.space_group_name_H-M   'P 1'
#
loop_
_entity.id
_entity.type
_entity.pdbx_description
1 polymer ?
#
loop_
_entity_poly.entity_id
_entity_poly.type
_entity_poly.pdbx_seq_one_letter_code
_entity_poly.pdbx_strand_id
1 'polypeptide(L)'
;MLLLSGYIIAWIYLLILDVHISCAKSKNKHVPVPWPLASHSRQEWVAWRDCFMTFVNEKYIPNYKQGSLLNEHIGGIGQEIAKNFYFCNSSSETDVNTLLFKFDVYFIFGGRRRHNNESIAEYIVALKDIAEKTAKSNTDKVVKEKLLQDLKSENIFARFNEIIPSLSNISDYESLSLDELLFIWEECQKPAEYREIFSRWEVKKRDTFEHVQNNNCCLQCDENHTGKVCPAKGQQCWKCGNFNHFARCCSKEFIIDCTNCGSNHLEKKCPAFAKACSRCKKMNHFAWKCLAEVILSCDFCGHSHINNRQYCPANDSRCHNCNKIGHYSFKCRSRRNSRHRK
;
A
#
# COMPACT_ATOMS: atom_id res chain seq x y z
N MET A 1 35.47 30.69 -7.26
CA MET A 1 34.81 31.44 -8.36
C MET A 1 33.76 30.50 -8.95
N LEU A 2 32.52 30.57 -8.43
CA LEU A 2 31.31 31.07 -9.14
C LEU A 2 30.96 30.17 -10.35
N LEU A 3 30.02 29.22 -10.25
CA LEU A 3 28.53 29.28 -10.18
C LEU A 3 27.86 28.95 -11.53
N LEU A 4 26.72 28.24 -11.42
CA LEU A 4 25.57 28.01 -12.35
C LEU A 4 25.42 26.52 -12.73
N SER A 5 24.60 25.68 -12.07
CA SER A 5 23.14 25.64 -11.83
C SER A 5 22.26 25.35 -13.06
N GLY A 6 21.60 24.18 -13.04
CA GLY A 6 20.30 23.94 -13.67
C GLY A 6 20.34 23.17 -14.99
N TYR A 7 19.80 21.95 -15.00
CA TYR A 7 18.79 21.45 -15.96
C TYR A 7 18.43 20.01 -15.59
N ILE A 8 17.31 19.87 -14.88
CA ILE A 8 16.53 18.65 -14.71
C ILE A 8 15.53 18.63 -15.87
N ILE A 9 15.12 17.42 -16.28
CA ILE A 9 14.00 17.06 -17.18
C ILE A 9 14.43 16.81 -18.65
N ALA A 10 14.01 15.65 -19.17
CA ALA A 10 14.00 15.22 -20.59
C ALA A 10 15.07 14.23 -21.08
N TRP A 11 15.31 13.13 -20.34
CA TRP A 11 15.90 11.91 -20.91
C TRP A 11 15.01 10.68 -20.69
N ILE A 12 13.75 10.77 -21.12
CA ILE A 12 12.94 9.58 -21.48
C ILE A 12 13.19 9.35 -22.98
N TYR A 13 14.39 8.87 -23.29
CA TYR A 13 14.71 8.22 -24.56
C TYR A 13 14.89 6.73 -24.26
N LEU A 14 13.86 5.94 -24.52
CA LEU A 14 13.96 4.50 -24.69
C LEU A 14 13.30 4.14 -26.02
N LEU A 15 14.16 3.92 -27.02
CA LEU A 15 14.08 2.87 -28.07
C LEU A 15 12.65 2.57 -28.56
N ILE A 16 12.16 3.26 -29.59
CA ILE A 16 12.33 2.89 -31.02
C ILE A 16 12.81 1.44 -31.20
N LEU A 17 11.85 0.52 -31.23
CA LEU A 17 11.82 -0.58 -32.18
C LEU A 17 10.44 -0.56 -32.83
N ASP A 18 10.45 -0.23 -34.12
CA ASP A 18 9.30 -0.11 -35.00
C ASP A 18 8.51 -1.43 -35.09
N VAL A 19 7.27 -1.41 -34.58
CA VAL A 19 6.14 -2.07 -35.24
C VAL A 19 5.02 -1.03 -35.26
N HIS A 20 4.82 -0.43 -36.42
CA HIS A 20 3.75 0.52 -36.69
C HIS A 20 2.37 -0.12 -36.46
N ILE A 21 1.79 0.10 -35.27
CA ILE A 21 0.35 0.31 -35.17
C ILE A 21 0.17 1.82 -35.29
N SER A 22 0.28 2.31 -36.53
CA SER A 22 0.21 3.72 -36.84
C SER A 22 -1.20 4.25 -36.58
N CYS A 23 -1.31 5.22 -35.67
CA CYS A 23 -2.34 6.25 -35.77
C CYS A 23 -2.16 6.91 -37.16
N ALA A 24 -3.15 6.75 -38.05
CA ALA A 24 -3.05 7.19 -39.43
C ALA A 24 -2.77 8.70 -39.52
N LYS A 25 -1.57 9.07 -39.99
CA LYS A 25 -1.22 10.48 -40.26
C LYS A 25 -1.83 10.90 -41.60
N SER A 26 -2.98 11.56 -41.55
CA SER A 26 -3.57 12.27 -42.68
C SER A 26 -2.96 13.67 -42.84
N LYS A 27 -2.82 14.14 -44.09
CA LYS A 27 -2.32 15.48 -44.45
C LYS A 27 -3.32 16.63 -44.19
N ASN A 28 -4.39 16.37 -43.45
CA ASN A 28 -5.19 17.39 -42.76
C ASN A 28 -4.87 17.31 -41.27
N LYS A 29 -4.72 18.44 -40.57
CA LYS A 29 -4.50 18.53 -39.11
C LYS A 29 -5.72 17.98 -38.33
N HIS A 30 -5.99 16.69 -38.45
CA HIS A 30 -7.04 16.03 -37.71
C HIS A 30 -6.45 15.62 -36.36
N VAL A 31 -7.02 16.16 -35.28
CA VAL A 31 -6.65 15.75 -33.93
C VAL A 31 -6.93 14.25 -33.80
N PRO A 32 -5.95 13.43 -33.36
CA PRO A 32 -6.15 12.00 -33.21
C PRO A 32 -7.21 11.74 -32.13
N VAL A 33 -8.11 10.79 -32.38
CA VAL A 33 -9.15 10.39 -31.42
C VAL A 33 -8.76 9.04 -30.81
N PRO A 34 -8.76 8.89 -29.48
CA PRO A 34 -8.44 7.62 -28.83
C PRO A 34 -9.44 6.52 -29.23
N TRP A 35 -8.91 5.34 -29.55
CA TRP A 35 -9.70 4.13 -29.81
C TRP A 35 -9.94 3.35 -28.50
N PRO A 36 -10.99 2.52 -28.38
CA PRO A 36 -11.12 1.66 -27.20
C PRO A 36 -10.00 0.62 -27.16
N LEU A 37 -9.46 0.32 -25.97
CA LEU A 37 -8.46 -0.73 -25.82
C LEU A 37 -9.03 -2.07 -26.30
N ALA A 38 -8.23 -2.80 -27.09
CA ALA A 38 -8.58 -4.09 -27.67
C ALA A 38 -7.86 -5.27 -27.01
N SER A 39 -6.81 -5.01 -26.22
CA SER A 39 -6.04 -6.05 -25.54
C SER A 39 -5.42 -5.59 -24.21
N HIS A 40 -4.77 -6.51 -23.52
CA HIS A 40 -3.98 -6.26 -22.31
C HIS A 40 -2.50 -5.96 -22.63
N SER A 41 -2.20 -5.57 -23.88
CA SER A 41 -0.84 -5.30 -24.35
C SER A 41 -0.28 -3.99 -23.81
N ARG A 42 0.96 -4.03 -23.30
CA ARG A 42 1.67 -2.82 -22.86
C ARG A 42 1.96 -1.87 -24.02
N GLN A 43 2.28 -2.40 -25.21
CA GLN A 43 2.53 -1.58 -26.40
C GLN A 43 1.27 -0.82 -26.81
N GLU A 44 0.11 -1.49 -26.77
CA GLU A 44 -1.18 -0.84 -27.04
C GLU A 44 -1.47 0.25 -26.02
N TRP A 45 -1.27 -0.03 -24.72
CA TRP A 45 -1.46 0.97 -23.66
C TRP A 45 -0.61 2.23 -23.86
N VAL A 46 0.68 2.07 -24.19
CA VAL A 46 1.56 3.23 -24.43
C VAL A 46 1.05 4.05 -25.62
N ALA A 47 0.70 3.40 -26.73
CA ALA A 47 0.16 4.09 -27.90
C ALA A 47 -1.17 4.79 -27.61
N TRP A 48 -2.05 4.13 -26.85
CA TRP A 48 -3.33 4.68 -26.43
C TRP A 48 -3.15 5.91 -25.54
N ARG A 49 -2.29 5.81 -24.53
CA ARG A 49 -2.01 6.89 -23.56
C ARG A 49 -1.45 8.12 -24.27
N ASP A 50 -0.50 7.93 -25.18
CA ASP A 50 0.11 9.03 -25.93
C ASP A 50 -0.93 9.70 -26.86
N CYS A 51 -1.79 8.90 -27.50
CA CYS A 51 -2.91 9.39 -28.29
C CYS A 51 -3.92 10.19 -27.44
N PHE A 52 -4.32 9.66 -26.28
CA PHE A 52 -5.24 10.31 -25.35
C PHE A 52 -4.70 11.64 -24.83
N MET A 53 -3.43 11.68 -24.42
CA MET A 53 -2.82 12.93 -23.94
C MET A 53 -2.68 13.97 -25.05
N THR A 54 -2.37 13.54 -26.28
CA THR A 54 -2.37 14.43 -27.44
C THR A 54 -3.76 15.01 -27.69
N PHE A 55 -4.79 14.16 -27.69
CA PHE A 55 -6.19 14.58 -27.84
C PHE A 55 -6.62 15.59 -26.77
N VAL A 56 -6.33 15.31 -25.50
CA VAL A 56 -6.64 16.19 -24.36
C VAL A 56 -5.99 17.57 -24.52
N ASN A 57 -4.71 17.59 -24.91
CA ASN A 57 -3.93 18.82 -25.06
C ASN A 57 -4.42 19.66 -26.25
N GLU A 58 -4.56 19.06 -27.43
CA GLU A 58 -4.98 19.74 -28.66
C GLU A 58 -6.42 20.27 -28.58
N LYS A 59 -7.29 19.60 -27.79
CA LYS A 59 -8.66 20.05 -27.55
C LYS A 59 -8.82 20.97 -26.34
N TYR A 60 -7.72 21.31 -25.65
CA TYR A 60 -7.73 22.13 -24.43
C TYR A 60 -8.74 21.63 -23.39
N ILE A 61 -8.82 20.30 -23.21
CA ILE A 61 -9.77 19.71 -22.27
C ILE A 61 -9.36 20.09 -20.84
N PRO A 62 -10.24 20.71 -20.04
CA PRO A 62 -9.89 21.13 -18.69
C PRO A 62 -9.75 19.92 -17.76
N ASN A 63 -8.81 20.00 -16.80
CA ASN A 63 -8.43 18.89 -15.91
C ASN A 63 -9.63 18.17 -15.26
N TYR A 64 -10.65 18.91 -14.81
CA TYR A 64 -11.82 18.33 -14.15
C TYR A 64 -12.72 17.46 -15.06
N LYS A 65 -12.54 17.51 -16.38
CA LYS A 65 -13.25 16.65 -17.37
C LYS A 65 -12.41 15.49 -17.87
N GLN A 66 -11.10 15.49 -17.62
CA GLN A 66 -10.18 14.54 -18.26
C GLN A 66 -10.41 13.11 -17.78
N GLY A 67 -10.73 12.89 -16.50
CA GLY A 67 -10.99 11.54 -15.97
C GLY A 67 -12.27 10.89 -16.50
N SER A 68 -13.37 11.64 -16.59
CA SER A 68 -14.60 11.12 -17.20
C SER A 68 -14.39 10.80 -18.68
N LEU A 69 -13.67 11.67 -19.39
CA LEU A 69 -13.32 11.48 -20.79
C LEU A 69 -12.41 10.26 -21.01
N LEU A 70 -11.48 9.99 -20.09
CA LEU A 70 -10.68 8.76 -20.10
C LEU A 70 -11.60 7.55 -20.03
N ASN A 71 -12.54 7.52 -19.09
CA ASN A 71 -13.46 6.39 -18.90
C ASN A 71 -14.39 6.14 -20.10
N GLU A 72 -14.77 7.21 -20.82
CA GLU A 72 -15.56 7.13 -22.06
C GLU A 72 -14.75 6.51 -23.21
N HIS A 73 -13.47 6.84 -23.33
CA HIS A 73 -12.62 6.42 -24.45
C HIS A 73 -11.84 5.12 -24.22
N ILE A 74 -11.58 4.72 -22.98
CA ILE A 74 -10.72 3.56 -22.67
C ILE A 74 -11.33 2.22 -23.11
N GLY A 75 -12.65 2.17 -23.28
CA GLY A 75 -13.38 0.98 -23.73
C GLY A 75 -13.57 -0.09 -22.64
N GLY A 76 -14.25 -1.18 -23.00
CA GLY A 76 -14.68 -2.21 -22.05
C GLY A 76 -13.52 -2.87 -21.29
N ILE A 77 -12.42 -3.19 -21.97
CA ILE A 77 -11.22 -3.77 -21.33
C ILE A 77 -10.66 -2.81 -20.27
N GLY A 78 -10.55 -1.53 -20.59
CA GLY A 78 -10.10 -0.51 -19.65
C GLY A 78 -11.00 -0.38 -18.44
N GLN A 79 -12.32 -0.39 -18.66
CA GLN A 79 -13.31 -0.33 -17.58
C GLN A 79 -13.23 -1.55 -16.66
N GLU A 80 -13.05 -2.77 -17.19
CA GLU A 80 -12.85 -3.98 -16.38
C GLU A 80 -11.56 -3.93 -15.55
N ILE A 81 -10.48 -3.39 -16.12
CA ILE A 81 -9.23 -3.17 -15.38
C ILE A 81 -9.48 -2.17 -14.23
N ALA A 82 -10.14 -1.05 -14.51
CA ALA A 82 -10.37 0.03 -13.56
C ALA A 82 -11.23 -0.39 -12.35
N LYS A 83 -12.11 -1.40 -12.49
CA LYS A 83 -12.86 -1.97 -11.35
C LYS A 83 -11.95 -2.47 -10.23
N ASN A 84 -10.74 -2.93 -10.56
CA ASN A 84 -9.77 -3.46 -9.60
C ASN A 84 -8.89 -2.37 -8.96
N PHE A 85 -9.02 -1.11 -9.37
CA PHE A 85 -8.25 -0.01 -8.78
C PHE A 85 -8.79 0.36 -7.40
N TYR A 86 -7.93 0.36 -6.40
CA TYR A 86 -8.28 0.89 -5.08
C TYR A 86 -8.19 2.42 -5.11
N PHE A 87 -9.20 3.08 -4.54
CA PHE A 87 -9.26 4.52 -4.37
C PHE A 87 -9.70 4.82 -2.93
N CYS A 88 -8.94 5.64 -2.21
CA CYS A 88 -9.34 6.03 -0.85
C CYS A 88 -10.49 7.06 -0.82
N ASN A 89 -10.73 7.75 -1.94
CA ASN A 89 -11.80 8.74 -2.07
C ASN A 89 -12.30 8.88 -3.51
N SER A 90 -13.55 9.34 -3.66
CA SER A 90 -14.19 9.50 -4.97
C SER A 90 -13.52 10.58 -5.85
N SER A 91 -12.86 11.58 -5.27
CA SER A 91 -12.13 12.58 -6.07
C SER A 91 -10.98 11.96 -6.86
N SER A 92 -10.28 10.97 -6.30
CA SER A 92 -9.18 10.28 -6.96
C SER A 92 -9.63 9.39 -8.13
N GLU A 93 -10.89 8.96 -8.16
CA GLU A 93 -11.48 8.18 -9.26
C GLU A 93 -11.64 8.99 -10.55
N THR A 94 -11.63 10.32 -10.44
CA THR A 94 -11.80 11.24 -11.58
C THR A 94 -10.54 12.05 -11.89
N ASP A 95 -9.47 11.88 -11.12
CA ASP A 95 -8.18 12.49 -11.41
C ASP A 95 -7.45 11.69 -12.50
N VAL A 96 -7.26 12.31 -13.66
CA VAL A 96 -6.69 11.61 -14.83
C VAL A 96 -5.27 11.12 -14.58
N ASN A 97 -4.46 11.86 -13.81
CA ASN A 97 -3.08 11.45 -13.54
C ASN A 97 -3.04 10.21 -12.64
N THR A 98 -3.94 10.16 -11.67
CA THR A 98 -4.15 8.98 -10.82
C THR A 98 -4.59 7.79 -11.66
N LEU A 99 -5.60 7.95 -12.52
CA LEU A 99 -6.06 6.88 -13.41
C LEU A 99 -4.93 6.36 -14.32
N LEU A 100 -4.25 7.27 -15.02
CA LEU A 100 -3.12 6.94 -15.90
C LEU A 100 -2.01 6.20 -15.16
N PHE A 101 -1.67 6.62 -13.94
CA PHE A 101 -0.69 5.92 -13.12
C PHE A 101 -1.14 4.50 -12.75
N LYS A 102 -2.41 4.31 -12.36
CA LYS A 102 -2.94 2.97 -12.01
C LYS A 102 -2.97 2.02 -13.21
N PHE A 103 -3.30 2.54 -14.40
CA PHE A 103 -3.17 1.80 -15.65
C PHE A 103 -1.71 1.50 -16.00
N ASP A 104 -0.80 2.48 -15.90
CA ASP A 104 0.64 2.27 -16.10
C ASP A 104 1.13 1.08 -15.25
N VAL A 105 0.75 1.04 -13.98
CA VAL A 105 1.08 -0.07 -13.08
C VAL A 105 0.49 -1.39 -13.57
N TYR A 106 -0.78 -1.42 -13.96
CA TYR A 106 -1.41 -2.62 -14.51
C TYR A 106 -0.63 -3.19 -15.72
N PHE A 107 -0.31 -2.34 -16.68
CA PHE A 107 0.39 -2.74 -17.91
C PHE A 107 1.90 -2.98 -17.71
N ILE A 108 2.54 -2.36 -16.71
CA ILE A 108 3.92 -2.69 -16.30
C ILE A 108 4.00 -4.16 -15.88
N PHE A 109 3.04 -4.62 -15.06
CA PHE A 109 3.02 -5.98 -14.56
C PHE A 109 2.31 -6.97 -15.49
N GLY A 110 1.66 -6.50 -16.55
CA GLY A 110 1.06 -7.35 -17.59
C GLY A 110 0.09 -8.39 -17.04
N GLY A 111 -0.67 -8.04 -15.99
CA GLY A 111 -1.58 -8.98 -15.34
C GLY A 111 -0.91 -10.08 -14.51
N ARG A 112 0.40 -9.99 -14.20
CA ARG A 112 1.08 -10.86 -13.24
C ARG A 112 0.28 -10.91 -11.92
N ARG A 113 -0.11 -12.12 -11.52
CA ARG A 113 -0.79 -12.43 -10.25
C ARG A 113 0.05 -13.43 -9.49
N ARG A 114 -0.05 -13.47 -8.16
CA ARG A 114 0.62 -14.49 -7.35
C ARG A 114 0.15 -15.89 -7.75
N HIS A 115 1.07 -16.84 -7.85
CA HIS A 115 0.73 -18.24 -8.13
C HIS A 115 0.50 -19.01 -6.83
N ASN A 116 -0.29 -20.09 -6.87
CA ASN A 116 -0.61 -20.88 -5.67
C ASN A 116 0.62 -21.49 -4.99
N ASN A 117 1.66 -21.80 -5.76
CA ASN A 117 2.91 -22.37 -5.29
C ASN A 117 3.98 -21.32 -4.90
N GLU A 118 3.64 -20.03 -4.99
CA GLU A 118 4.56 -18.92 -4.73
C GLU A 118 4.18 -18.24 -3.41
N SER A 119 5.16 -18.06 -2.52
CA SER A 119 4.98 -17.29 -1.29
C SER A 119 4.77 -15.79 -1.59
N ILE A 120 4.15 -15.06 -0.65
CA ILE A 120 4.00 -13.60 -0.78
C ILE A 120 5.37 -12.93 -0.95
N ALA A 121 6.39 -13.38 -0.22
CA ALA A 121 7.74 -12.83 -0.31
C ALA A 121 8.36 -13.02 -1.71
N GLU A 122 8.26 -14.22 -2.30
CA GLU A 122 8.74 -14.49 -3.66
C GLU A 122 8.00 -13.64 -4.69
N TYR A 123 6.69 -13.49 -4.53
CA TYR A 123 5.87 -12.64 -5.39
C TYR A 123 6.35 -11.19 -5.37
N ILE A 124 6.62 -10.62 -4.19
CA ILE A 124 7.12 -9.25 -4.08
C ILE A 124 8.52 -9.08 -4.67
N VAL A 125 9.41 -10.07 -4.52
CA VAL A 125 10.72 -10.05 -5.17
C VAL A 125 10.55 -10.02 -6.69
N ALA A 126 9.65 -10.84 -7.24
CA ALA A 126 9.36 -10.85 -8.67
C ALA A 126 8.77 -9.51 -9.14
N LEU A 127 7.86 -8.89 -8.38
CA LEU A 127 7.32 -7.57 -8.71
C LEU A 127 8.42 -6.48 -8.68
N LYS A 128 9.33 -6.53 -7.71
CA LYS A 128 10.46 -5.58 -7.63
C LYS A 128 11.39 -5.72 -8.84
N ASP A 129 11.75 -6.94 -9.23
CA ASP A 129 12.58 -7.20 -10.40
C ASP A 129 11.94 -6.66 -11.71
N ILE A 130 10.62 -6.88 -11.88
CA ILE A 130 9.89 -6.29 -13.02
C ILE A 130 9.94 -4.76 -12.95
N ALA A 131 9.61 -4.16 -11.81
CA ALA A 131 9.54 -2.72 -11.66
C ALA A 131 10.90 -2.01 -11.81
N GLU A 132 11.99 -2.63 -11.37
CA GLU A 132 13.35 -2.11 -11.59
C GLU A 132 13.71 -2.03 -13.08
N LYS A 133 13.33 -3.07 -13.85
CA LYS A 133 13.55 -3.13 -15.30
C LYS A 133 12.70 -2.11 -16.07
N THR A 134 11.50 -1.80 -15.59
CA THR A 134 10.50 -1.04 -16.37
C THR A 134 10.24 0.38 -15.88
N ALA A 135 10.39 0.68 -14.58
CA ALA A 135 9.98 1.93 -13.95
C ALA A 135 11.16 2.81 -13.48
N LYS A 136 12.39 2.26 -13.44
CA LYS A 136 13.72 2.90 -13.21
C LYS A 136 13.93 3.82 -11.99
N SER A 137 12.92 4.47 -11.42
CA SER A 137 13.05 5.39 -10.27
C SER A 137 11.90 5.35 -9.26
N ASN A 138 10.85 4.55 -9.50
CA ASN A 138 9.64 4.52 -8.68
C ASN A 138 9.23 3.10 -8.23
N THR A 139 10.20 2.19 -8.08
CA THR A 139 9.97 0.75 -7.80
C THR A 139 8.98 0.53 -6.65
N ASP A 140 9.25 1.06 -5.46
CA ASP A 140 8.38 0.85 -4.30
C ASP A 140 6.97 1.42 -4.49
N LYS A 141 6.84 2.56 -5.17
CA LYS A 141 5.54 3.17 -5.46
C LYS A 141 4.71 2.29 -6.41
N VAL A 142 5.33 1.77 -7.46
CA VAL A 142 4.71 0.91 -8.47
C VAL A 142 4.33 -0.46 -7.87
N VAL A 143 5.23 -1.06 -7.07
CA VAL A 143 4.96 -2.33 -6.38
C VAL A 143 3.85 -2.16 -5.35
N LYS A 144 3.83 -1.07 -4.59
CA LYS A 144 2.76 -0.77 -3.64
C LYS A 144 1.41 -0.60 -4.34
N GLU A 145 1.35 0.15 -5.43
CA GLU A 145 0.10 0.33 -6.20
C GLU A 145 -0.39 -1.02 -6.76
N LYS A 146 0.52 -1.85 -7.28
CA LYS A 146 0.18 -3.19 -7.74
C LYS A 146 -0.41 -4.04 -6.61
N LEU A 147 0.19 -3.96 -5.43
CA LEU A 147 -0.31 -4.67 -4.25
C LEU A 147 -1.71 -4.20 -3.87
N LEU A 148 -2.00 -2.90 -3.89
CA LEU A 148 -3.34 -2.37 -3.62
C LEU A 148 -4.39 -2.93 -4.58
N GLN A 149 -4.06 -3.03 -5.87
CA GLN A 149 -4.94 -3.61 -6.88
C GLN A 149 -5.20 -5.10 -6.63
N ASP A 150 -4.16 -5.87 -6.30
CA ASP A 150 -4.28 -7.30 -6.00
C ASP A 150 -5.14 -7.54 -4.75
N LEU A 151 -4.84 -6.83 -3.65
CA LEU A 151 -5.56 -6.93 -2.39
C LEU A 151 -7.05 -6.53 -2.54
N LYS A 152 -7.36 -5.52 -3.37
CA LYS A 152 -8.75 -5.19 -3.70
C LYS A 152 -9.40 -6.32 -4.49
N SER A 153 -8.75 -6.81 -5.55
CA SER A 153 -9.31 -7.84 -6.43
C SER A 153 -9.56 -9.17 -5.72
N GLU A 154 -8.73 -9.50 -4.72
CA GLU A 154 -8.86 -10.70 -3.89
C GLU A 154 -9.76 -10.49 -2.65
N ASN A 155 -10.39 -9.33 -2.53
CA ASN A 155 -11.23 -8.94 -1.39
C ASN A 155 -10.53 -9.08 -0.02
N ILE A 156 -9.21 -8.84 0.01
CA ILE A 156 -8.39 -9.02 1.22
C ILE A 156 -8.73 -7.95 2.27
N PHE A 157 -9.04 -6.72 1.86
CA PHE A 157 -9.39 -5.65 2.81
C PHE A 157 -10.65 -5.94 3.63
N ALA A 158 -11.69 -6.50 3.01
CA ALA A 158 -12.90 -6.88 3.75
C ALA A 158 -12.61 -8.04 4.71
N ARG A 159 -11.89 -9.07 4.24
CA ARG A 159 -11.48 -10.21 5.07
C ARG A 159 -10.59 -9.78 6.24
N PHE A 160 -9.70 -8.82 6.03
CA PHE A 160 -8.83 -8.32 7.10
C PHE A 160 -9.65 -7.67 8.22
N ASN A 161 -10.64 -6.85 7.86
CA ASN A 161 -11.54 -6.22 8.82
C ASN A 161 -12.36 -7.24 9.63
N GLU A 162 -12.72 -8.38 9.03
CA GLU A 162 -13.37 -9.48 9.74
C GLU A 162 -12.41 -10.19 10.71
N ILE A 163 -11.15 -10.36 10.32
CA ILE A 163 -10.14 -11.11 11.11
C ILE A 163 -9.62 -10.29 12.29
N ILE A 164 -9.40 -8.98 12.11
CA ILE A 164 -8.89 -8.09 13.15
C ILE A 164 -9.82 -6.87 13.29
N PRO A 165 -10.99 -7.00 13.94
CA PRO A 165 -11.94 -5.90 14.07
C PRO A 165 -11.37 -4.69 14.80
N SER A 166 -10.41 -4.88 15.71
CA SER A 166 -9.71 -3.79 16.39
C SER A 166 -8.91 -2.87 15.45
N LEU A 167 -8.66 -3.31 14.20
CA LEU A 167 -7.98 -2.58 13.14
C LEU A 167 -8.91 -2.14 12.00
N SER A 168 -10.23 -2.28 12.16
CA SER A 168 -11.24 -1.88 11.17
C SER A 168 -11.28 -0.36 10.86
N ASN A 169 -10.56 0.45 11.63
CA ASN A 169 -10.46 1.90 11.45
C ASN A 169 -9.49 2.33 10.33
N ILE A 170 -8.90 1.40 9.58
CA ILE A 170 -8.10 1.73 8.40
C ILE A 170 -9.06 2.15 7.28
N SER A 171 -9.20 3.45 7.06
CA SER A 171 -10.04 4.01 6.00
C SER A 171 -9.29 4.26 4.70
N ASP A 172 -7.96 4.43 4.76
CA ASP A 172 -7.11 4.76 3.63
C ASP A 172 -5.92 3.80 3.54
N TYR A 173 -6.07 2.74 2.73
CA TYR A 173 -5.00 1.79 2.46
C TYR A 173 -3.88 2.39 1.57
N GLU A 174 -4.15 3.48 0.83
CA GLU A 174 -3.11 4.19 0.05
C GLU A 174 -2.12 4.92 0.95
N SER A 175 -2.47 5.21 2.20
CA SER A 175 -1.55 5.81 3.18
C SER A 175 -0.50 4.83 3.74
N LEU A 176 -0.76 3.52 3.66
CA LEU A 176 0.05 2.49 4.31
C LEU A 176 1.39 2.24 3.61
N SER A 177 2.40 1.74 4.34
CA SER A 177 3.65 1.29 3.73
C SER A 177 3.47 -0.05 2.99
N LEU A 178 4.46 -0.42 2.17
CA LEU A 178 4.50 -1.75 1.57
C LEU A 178 4.48 -2.85 2.64
N ASP A 179 5.27 -2.70 3.71
CA ASP A 179 5.32 -3.66 4.82
C ASP A 179 3.96 -3.81 5.53
N GLU A 180 3.23 -2.70 5.70
CA GLU A 180 1.90 -2.70 6.32
C GLU A 180 0.86 -3.43 5.44
N LEU A 181 0.91 -3.26 4.11
CA LEU A 181 0.06 -4.00 3.17
C LEU A 181 0.42 -5.50 3.11
N LEU A 182 1.70 -5.85 3.17
CA LEU A 182 2.14 -7.25 3.20
C LEU A 182 1.66 -7.95 4.46
N PHE A 183 1.77 -7.27 5.60
CA PHE A 183 1.22 -7.75 6.86
C PHE A 183 -0.28 -8.06 6.74
N ILE A 184 -1.08 -7.15 6.15
CA ILE A 184 -2.52 -7.37 5.91
C ILE A 184 -2.75 -8.64 5.09
N TRP A 185 -1.99 -8.84 4.03
CA TRP A 185 -2.12 -10.03 3.19
C TRP A 185 -1.77 -11.30 3.96
N GLU A 186 -0.63 -11.30 4.65
CA GLU A 186 -0.14 -12.44 5.41
C GLU A 186 -1.10 -12.86 6.53
N GLU A 187 -1.67 -11.90 7.28
CA GLU A 187 -2.68 -12.18 8.30
C GLU A 187 -3.94 -12.85 7.70
N CYS A 188 -4.36 -12.44 6.50
CA CYS A 188 -5.52 -13.02 5.82
C CYS A 188 -5.27 -14.42 5.27
N GLN A 189 -4.01 -14.81 5.04
CA GLN A 189 -3.63 -16.14 4.57
C GLN A 189 -3.47 -17.16 5.70
N LYS A 190 -3.53 -16.74 6.97
CA LYS A 190 -3.43 -17.67 8.10
C LYS A 190 -4.64 -18.63 8.13
N PRO A 191 -4.43 -19.93 8.40
CA PRO A 191 -5.52 -20.90 8.50
C PRO A 191 -6.56 -20.52 9.55
N ALA A 192 -7.83 -20.90 9.36
CA ALA A 192 -8.91 -20.58 10.31
C ALA A 192 -8.64 -21.14 11.73
N GLU A 193 -7.99 -22.30 11.81
CA GLU A 193 -7.53 -22.93 13.06
C GLU A 193 -6.63 -22.00 13.90
N TYR A 194 -5.84 -21.13 13.24
CA TYR A 194 -5.04 -20.11 13.93
C TYR A 194 -5.95 -19.20 14.77
N ARG A 195 -7.11 -18.80 14.25
CA ARG A 195 -8.04 -17.85 14.88
C ARG A 195 -8.80 -18.47 16.06
N GLU A 196 -9.34 -19.68 15.90
CA GLU A 196 -10.07 -20.38 16.96
C GLU A 196 -9.20 -20.61 18.22
N ILE A 197 -7.91 -20.87 18.02
CA ILE A 197 -6.99 -21.11 19.12
C ILE A 197 -6.72 -19.83 19.93
N PHE A 198 -6.74 -18.64 19.31
CA PHE A 198 -6.61 -17.37 20.06
C PHE A 198 -7.84 -17.08 20.91
N SER A 199 -9.04 -17.29 20.36
CA SER A 199 -10.29 -17.17 21.12
C SER A 199 -10.30 -18.10 22.35
N ARG A 200 -9.71 -19.30 22.24
CA ARG A 200 -9.52 -20.21 23.38
C ARG A 200 -8.36 -19.84 24.31
N TRP A 201 -7.33 -19.15 23.81
CA TRP A 201 -6.13 -18.83 24.59
C TRP A 201 -6.36 -17.72 25.61
N GLU A 202 -7.14 -16.69 25.27
CA GLU A 202 -7.56 -15.65 26.23
C GLU A 202 -8.24 -16.25 27.47
N VAL A 203 -8.98 -17.35 27.28
CA VAL A 203 -9.65 -18.09 28.36
C VAL A 203 -8.67 -18.91 29.21
N LYS A 204 -7.59 -19.44 28.61
CA LYS A 204 -6.66 -20.40 29.26
C LYS A 204 -5.34 -19.81 29.78
N LYS A 205 -5.09 -18.51 29.58
CA LYS A 205 -3.85 -17.83 29.99
C LYS A 205 -3.58 -17.89 31.50
N ARG A 206 -4.59 -18.22 32.31
CA ARG A 206 -4.46 -18.29 33.78
C ARG A 206 -4.00 -19.64 34.33
N ASP A 207 -4.27 -20.77 33.66
CA ASP A 207 -4.15 -22.08 34.34
C ASP A 207 -3.23 -23.11 33.68
N THR A 208 -2.78 -22.96 32.43
CA THR A 208 -2.24 -24.13 31.68
C THR A 208 -0.89 -24.65 32.15
N PHE A 209 0.07 -23.80 32.54
CA PHE A 209 1.38 -24.29 33.00
C PHE A 209 1.30 -24.89 34.41
N GLU A 210 0.54 -24.25 35.31
CA GLU A 210 0.22 -24.79 36.63
C GLU A 210 -0.63 -26.06 36.54
N HIS A 211 -1.61 -26.14 35.64
CA HIS A 211 -2.46 -27.30 35.42
C HIS A 211 -1.65 -28.53 34.99
N VAL A 212 -0.69 -28.36 34.08
CA VAL A 212 0.13 -29.48 33.59
C VAL A 212 1.05 -30.02 34.70
N GLN A 213 1.66 -29.13 35.51
CA GLN A 213 2.45 -29.55 36.68
C GLN A 213 1.58 -30.22 37.75
N ASN A 214 0.39 -29.69 38.03
CA ASN A 214 -0.48 -30.18 39.09
C ASN A 214 -1.20 -31.49 38.73
N ASN A 215 -1.42 -31.79 37.44
CA ASN A 215 -2.15 -32.98 36.99
C ASN A 215 -1.27 -34.05 36.32
N ASN A 216 0.05 -33.90 36.38
CA ASN A 216 1.02 -34.86 35.84
C ASN A 216 0.81 -35.14 34.33
N CYS A 217 0.31 -34.15 33.59
CA CYS A 217 0.07 -34.25 32.15
C CYS A 217 1.36 -34.06 31.36
N CYS A 218 1.42 -34.55 30.12
CA CYS A 218 2.58 -34.34 29.27
C CYS A 218 2.72 -32.86 28.85
N LEU A 219 3.89 -32.25 29.08
CA LEU A 219 4.20 -30.87 28.66
C LEU A 219 4.21 -30.66 27.14
N GLN A 220 4.17 -31.72 26.34
CA GLN A 220 4.20 -31.63 24.88
C GLN A 220 2.79 -31.71 24.25
N CYS A 221 1.85 -32.42 24.89
CA CYS A 221 0.50 -32.61 24.34
C CYS A 221 -0.66 -32.33 25.32
N ASP A 222 -0.41 -32.03 26.59
CA ASP A 222 -1.43 -31.78 27.62
C ASP A 222 -2.37 -32.99 27.82
N GLU A 223 -1.86 -34.19 27.58
CA GLU A 223 -2.57 -35.46 27.80
C GLU A 223 -1.79 -36.37 28.75
N ASN A 224 -2.51 -37.26 29.42
CA ASN A 224 -1.92 -38.24 30.32
C ASN A 224 -1.54 -39.50 29.52
N HIS A 225 -0.24 -39.76 29.38
CA HIS A 225 0.25 -40.95 28.70
C HIS A 225 1.53 -41.50 29.34
N THR A 226 1.55 -42.79 29.65
CA THR A 226 2.73 -43.52 30.15
C THR A 226 3.17 -44.55 29.11
N GLY A 227 4.46 -44.57 28.77
CA GLY A 227 5.05 -45.55 27.84
C GLY A 227 4.63 -45.47 26.37
N LYS A 228 3.63 -44.65 26.02
CA LYS A 228 3.18 -44.42 24.63
C LYS A 228 3.96 -43.27 23.99
N VAL A 229 4.13 -43.33 22.67
CA VAL A 229 4.69 -42.23 21.89
C VAL A 229 3.75 -41.02 22.01
N CYS A 230 4.29 -39.89 22.44
CA CYS A 230 3.53 -38.65 22.57
C CYS A 230 2.86 -38.28 21.24
N PRO A 231 1.55 -37.97 21.21
CA PRO A 231 0.84 -37.55 20.01
C PRO A 231 1.44 -36.31 19.32
N ALA A 232 2.15 -35.48 20.08
CA ALA A 232 2.80 -34.29 19.55
C ALA A 232 4.14 -34.60 18.85
N LYS A 233 4.68 -35.82 18.94
CA LYS A 233 5.95 -36.19 18.30
C LYS A 233 5.85 -36.04 16.78
N GLY A 234 6.80 -35.31 16.19
CA GLY A 234 6.80 -35.00 14.75
C GLY A 234 5.83 -33.91 14.32
N GLN A 235 4.99 -33.40 15.23
CA GLN A 235 4.07 -32.30 14.93
C GLN A 235 4.81 -30.97 15.04
N GLN A 236 4.71 -30.13 14.01
CA GLN A 236 5.26 -28.78 14.04
C GLN A 236 4.29 -27.84 14.77
N CYS A 237 4.77 -27.21 15.83
CA CYS A 237 4.03 -26.18 16.52
C CYS A 237 3.92 -24.95 15.63
N TRP A 238 2.73 -24.66 15.12
CA TRP A 238 2.51 -23.48 14.30
C TRP A 238 2.74 -22.15 15.06
N LYS A 239 2.67 -22.13 16.41
CA LYS A 239 2.99 -20.90 17.19
C LYS A 239 4.44 -20.50 17.05
N CYS A 240 5.36 -21.47 17.11
CA CYS A 240 6.78 -21.17 17.21
C CYS A 240 7.66 -21.74 16.10
N GLY A 241 7.11 -22.63 15.27
CA GLY A 241 7.79 -23.36 14.21
C GLY A 241 8.59 -24.57 14.69
N ASN A 242 8.71 -24.81 16.01
CA ASN A 242 9.47 -25.95 16.55
C ASN A 242 8.59 -27.22 16.57
N PHE A 243 9.22 -28.39 16.49
CA PHE A 243 8.52 -29.67 16.51
C PHE A 243 8.24 -30.19 17.93
N ASN A 244 7.49 -31.28 17.98
CA ASN A 244 7.29 -32.16 19.14
C ASN A 244 6.33 -31.68 20.22
N HIS A 245 5.69 -30.51 20.08
CA HIS A 245 4.63 -30.06 20.98
C HIS A 245 3.45 -29.46 20.20
N PHE A 246 2.27 -29.53 20.81
CA PHE A 246 1.12 -28.80 20.31
C PHE A 246 1.20 -27.31 20.68
N ALA A 247 0.61 -26.46 19.85
CA ALA A 247 0.53 -25.02 20.08
C ALA A 247 -0.03 -24.65 21.47
N ARG A 248 -1.01 -25.40 21.98
CA ARG A 248 -1.56 -25.18 23.34
C ARG A 248 -0.54 -25.36 24.46
N CYS A 249 0.49 -26.19 24.24
CA CYS A 249 1.56 -26.50 25.18
C CYS A 249 2.84 -25.67 24.94
N CYS A 250 2.80 -24.71 24.00
CA CYS A 250 3.97 -23.92 23.68
C CYS A 250 4.35 -23.01 24.85
N SER A 251 5.57 -23.17 25.36
CA SER A 251 6.11 -22.37 26.46
C SER A 251 6.56 -20.97 26.05
N LYS A 252 6.55 -20.64 24.74
CA LYS A 252 6.94 -19.31 24.28
C LYS A 252 5.83 -18.31 24.56
N GLU A 253 6.21 -17.17 25.14
CA GLU A 253 5.28 -16.09 25.42
C GLU A 253 4.72 -15.48 24.14
N PHE A 254 3.42 -15.22 24.20
CA PHE A 254 2.63 -14.77 23.09
C PHE A 254 1.91 -13.47 23.48
N ILE A 255 2.04 -12.45 22.64
CA ILE A 255 1.42 -11.14 22.82
C ILE A 255 0.09 -11.15 22.06
N ILE A 256 -1.00 -10.85 22.78
CA ILE A 256 -2.31 -10.56 22.18
C ILE A 256 -2.41 -9.05 21.94
N ASP A 257 -3.02 -8.66 20.83
CA ASP A 257 -3.28 -7.26 20.44
C ASP A 257 -2.07 -6.36 20.73
N CYS A 258 -0.95 -6.70 20.09
CA CYS A 258 0.29 -5.98 20.33
C CYS A 258 0.09 -4.47 20.11
N THR A 259 0.56 -3.67 21.05
CA THR A 259 0.47 -2.20 20.97
C THR A 259 1.23 -1.59 19.78
N ASN A 260 2.14 -2.34 19.16
CA ASN A 260 2.94 -1.88 18.03
C ASN A 260 2.35 -2.25 16.66
N CYS A 261 1.81 -3.46 16.49
CA CYS A 261 1.28 -3.93 15.20
C CYS A 261 -0.22 -4.23 15.21
N GLY A 262 -0.83 -4.42 16.38
CA GLY A 262 -2.26 -4.74 16.54
C GLY A 262 -2.66 -6.18 16.27
N SER A 263 -1.71 -7.07 16.01
CA SER A 263 -1.97 -8.51 15.91
C SER A 263 -1.40 -9.31 17.06
N ASN A 264 -1.79 -10.57 17.02
CA ASN A 264 -1.36 -11.65 17.88
C ASN A 264 -0.05 -12.24 17.32
N HIS A 265 1.06 -12.14 18.07
CA HIS A 265 2.35 -12.73 17.69
C HIS A 265 3.21 -13.18 18.90
N LEU A 266 4.27 -13.96 18.65
CA LEU A 266 5.26 -14.29 19.67
C LEU A 266 6.04 -13.05 20.13
N GLU A 267 6.40 -12.96 21.40
CA GLU A 267 7.05 -11.79 22.02
C GLU A 267 8.16 -11.16 21.16
N LYS A 268 9.05 -11.99 20.60
CA LYS A 268 10.22 -11.56 19.80
C LYS A 268 9.99 -11.57 18.28
N LYS A 269 8.74 -11.69 17.81
CA LYS A 269 8.37 -11.76 16.40
C LYS A 269 7.32 -10.71 16.02
N CYS A 270 7.44 -9.50 16.56
CA CYS A 270 6.55 -8.41 16.18
C CYS A 270 6.72 -8.06 14.70
N PRO A 271 5.66 -8.09 13.86
CA PRO A 271 5.74 -7.73 12.44
C PRO A 271 6.17 -6.29 12.20
N ALA A 272 5.93 -5.39 13.16
CA ALA A 272 6.33 -3.99 13.07
C ALA A 272 7.80 -3.76 13.45
N PHE A 273 8.51 -4.78 13.97
CA PHE A 273 9.91 -4.63 14.39
C PHE A 273 10.81 -4.25 13.22
N ALA A 274 11.69 -3.28 13.44
CA ALA A 274 12.58 -2.71 12.44
C ALA A 274 11.87 -2.14 11.19
N LYS A 275 10.57 -1.86 11.28
CA LYS A 275 9.79 -1.17 10.24
C LYS A 275 9.52 0.28 10.63
N ALA A 276 9.60 1.17 9.65
CA ALA A 276 9.28 2.59 9.84
C ALA A 276 7.76 2.80 9.66
N CYS A 277 7.14 3.46 10.63
CA CYS A 277 5.74 3.85 10.56
C CYS A 277 5.49 4.75 9.33
N SER A 278 4.51 4.39 8.49
CA SER A 278 4.19 5.20 7.30
C SER A 278 3.71 6.62 7.66
N ARG A 279 3.03 6.76 8.80
CA ARG A 279 2.55 8.03 9.36
C ARG A 279 3.69 8.87 9.96
N CYS A 280 4.44 8.38 10.94
CA CYS A 280 5.40 9.19 11.71
C CYS A 280 6.89 8.92 11.48
N LYS A 281 7.22 7.98 10.60
CA LYS A 281 8.60 7.60 10.24
C LYS A 281 9.47 7.08 11.39
N LYS A 282 8.97 7.04 12.62
CA LYS A 282 9.62 6.34 13.75
C LYS A 282 9.49 4.82 13.56
N MET A 283 10.41 4.08 14.17
CA MET A 283 10.50 2.64 14.03
C MET A 283 9.52 1.88 14.96
N ASN A 284 9.37 0.58 14.69
CA ASN A 284 8.80 -0.43 15.58
C ASN A 284 7.28 -0.37 15.82
N HIS A 285 6.51 0.36 14.99
CA HIS A 285 5.04 0.31 15.03
C HIS A 285 4.44 0.63 13.65
N PHE A 286 3.22 0.14 13.43
CA PHE A 286 2.43 0.45 12.22
C PHE A 286 1.59 1.71 12.41
N ALA A 287 1.19 2.33 11.30
CA ALA A 287 0.47 3.61 11.28
C ALA A 287 -0.84 3.62 12.06
N TRP A 288 -1.59 2.52 12.07
CA TRP A 288 -2.84 2.39 12.82
C TRP A 288 -2.64 2.26 14.34
N LYS A 289 -1.44 1.88 14.81
CA LYS A 289 -1.06 1.94 16.24
C LYS A 289 -0.21 3.18 16.56
N CYS A 290 -0.05 4.11 15.61
CA CYS A 290 0.76 5.30 15.81
C CYS A 290 0.08 6.30 16.74
N LEU A 291 0.72 6.57 17.89
CA LEU A 291 0.26 7.54 18.89
C LEU A 291 0.68 8.98 18.57
N ALA A 292 1.28 9.25 17.40
CA ALA A 292 1.67 10.59 17.03
C ALA A 292 0.44 11.48 16.83
N GLU A 293 0.35 12.55 17.61
CA GLU A 293 -0.71 13.56 17.47
C GLU A 293 -0.74 14.12 16.05
N VAL A 294 -1.93 14.36 15.52
CA VAL A 294 -2.15 14.98 14.22
C VAL A 294 -2.76 16.36 14.44
N ILE A 295 -2.12 17.38 13.87
CA ILE A 295 -2.72 18.70 13.76
C ILE A 295 -3.65 18.69 12.56
N LEU A 296 -4.91 19.09 12.77
CA LEU A 296 -5.89 19.30 11.70
C LEU A 296 -5.75 20.74 11.18
N SER A 297 -5.78 20.91 9.86
CA SER A 297 -5.75 22.24 9.22
C SER A 297 -4.64 23.15 9.76
N CYS A 298 -3.38 22.69 9.65
CA CYS A 298 -2.23 23.41 10.18
C CYS A 298 -2.19 24.89 9.76
N ASP A 299 -1.85 25.78 10.68
CA ASP A 299 -1.80 27.23 10.43
C ASP A 299 -0.80 27.65 9.34
N PHE A 300 0.17 26.81 9.03
CA PHE A 300 1.25 27.09 8.10
C PHE A 300 0.99 26.52 6.70
N CYS A 301 0.48 25.30 6.61
CA CYS A 301 0.22 24.62 5.34
C CYS A 301 -1.26 24.41 5.02
N GLY A 302 -2.17 24.52 5.99
CA GLY A 302 -3.60 24.27 5.82
C GLY A 302 -4.01 22.81 5.70
N HIS A 303 -3.05 21.88 5.68
CA HIS A 303 -3.32 20.45 5.63
C HIS A 303 -3.20 19.81 7.01
N SER A 304 -3.79 18.62 7.14
CA SER A 304 -3.61 17.77 8.31
C SER A 304 -2.29 17.01 8.21
N HIS A 305 -1.48 17.02 9.26
CA HIS A 305 -0.22 16.27 9.34
C HIS A 305 0.15 16.01 10.80
N ILE A 306 1.23 15.28 11.06
CA ILE A 306 1.71 15.07 12.44
C ILE A 306 2.01 16.41 13.10
N ASN A 307 1.64 16.57 14.37
CA ASN A 307 1.88 17.75 15.20
C ASN A 307 3.38 17.91 15.54
N ASN A 308 4.18 18.08 14.49
CA ASN A 308 5.60 18.38 14.55
C ASN A 308 5.95 19.15 13.27
N ARG A 309 6.62 20.28 13.46
CA ARG A 309 6.96 21.23 12.40
C ARG A 309 7.80 20.61 11.27
N GLN A 310 8.65 19.63 11.57
CA GLN A 310 9.47 18.94 10.57
C GLN A 310 8.63 18.16 9.54
N TYR A 311 7.42 17.72 9.93
CA TYR A 311 6.50 17.01 9.04
C TYR A 311 5.49 17.94 8.35
N CYS A 312 5.62 19.26 8.54
CA CYS A 312 4.76 20.21 7.86
C CYS A 312 5.16 20.30 6.38
N PRO A 313 4.24 20.08 5.42
CA PRO A 313 4.52 20.26 3.99
C PRO A 313 5.06 21.65 3.64
N ALA A 314 4.68 22.66 4.43
CA ALA A 314 5.16 24.01 4.21
C ALA A 314 6.49 24.34 4.91
N ASN A 315 7.13 23.39 5.60
CA ASN A 315 8.31 23.65 6.43
C ASN A 315 9.45 24.33 5.65
N ASP A 316 9.75 23.81 4.46
CA ASP A 316 10.80 24.35 3.57
C ASP A 316 10.23 25.19 2.43
N SER A 317 8.91 25.41 2.42
CA SER A 317 8.23 26.16 1.37
C SER A 317 8.44 27.66 1.54
N ARG A 318 8.90 28.31 0.47
CA ARG A 318 9.07 29.76 0.41
C ARG A 318 7.74 30.43 0.01
N CYS A 319 7.26 31.33 0.85
CA CYS A 319 6.06 32.10 0.60
C CYS A 319 6.31 33.20 -0.45
N HIS A 320 5.55 33.21 -1.53
CA HIS A 320 5.65 34.24 -2.59
C HIS A 320 5.16 35.62 -2.13
N ASN A 321 4.37 35.71 -1.06
CA ASN A 321 3.81 36.98 -0.58
C ASN A 321 4.76 37.76 0.34
N CYS A 322 5.65 37.08 1.07
CA CYS A 322 6.55 37.74 2.04
C CYS A 322 7.99 37.23 1.98
N ASN A 323 8.30 36.34 1.04
CA ASN A 323 9.61 35.70 0.83
C ASN A 323 10.20 34.92 2.02
N LYS A 324 9.45 34.78 3.12
CA LYS A 324 9.81 33.95 4.29
C LYS A 324 9.48 32.47 4.04
N ILE A 325 10.26 31.58 4.66
CA ILE A 325 10.04 30.13 4.61
C ILE A 325 9.07 29.66 5.71
N GLY A 326 8.57 28.43 5.59
CA GLY A 326 7.81 27.77 6.64
C GLY A 326 6.29 27.93 6.56
N HIS A 327 5.73 28.44 5.46
CA HIS A 327 4.28 28.49 5.25
C HIS A 327 3.95 28.67 3.76
N TYR A 328 2.75 28.25 3.37
CA TYR A 328 2.24 28.50 2.03
C TYR A 328 1.69 29.92 1.88
N SER A 329 1.76 30.44 0.66
CA SER A 329 1.31 31.79 0.32
C SER A 329 -0.13 32.10 0.77
N PHE A 330 -1.03 31.13 0.67
CA PHE A 330 -2.44 31.30 1.08
C PHE A 330 -2.65 31.33 2.61
N LYS A 331 -1.67 30.86 3.39
CA LYS A 331 -1.64 30.99 4.86
C LYS A 331 -0.81 32.17 5.35
N CYS A 332 -0.30 33.01 4.45
CA CYS A 332 0.54 34.15 4.79
C CYS A 332 -0.22 35.21 5.61
N ARG A 333 0.23 35.44 6.85
CA ARG A 333 -0.36 36.44 7.75
C ARG A 333 -0.01 37.88 7.38
N SER A 334 1.06 38.12 6.61
CA SER A 334 1.43 39.46 6.15
C SER A 334 0.34 40.12 5.28
N ARG A 335 -0.51 39.33 4.61
CA ARG A 335 -1.69 39.84 3.86
C ARG A 335 -2.84 40.33 4.75
N ARG A 336 -2.97 39.83 5.99
CA ARG A 336 -4.06 40.24 6.90
C ARG A 336 -3.82 41.65 7.46
N ASN A 337 -2.57 42.00 7.74
CA ASN A 337 -2.22 43.30 8.33
C ASN A 337 -2.29 44.48 7.34
N SER A 338 -2.29 44.23 6.03
CA SER A 338 -2.42 45.29 5.02
C SER A 338 -3.86 45.72 4.74
N ARG A 339 -4.87 44.95 5.16
CA ARG A 339 -6.30 45.28 4.96
C ARG A 339 -6.95 46.02 6.12
N HIS A 340 -6.31 46.05 7.30
CA HIS A 340 -6.77 46.81 8.48
C HIS A 340 -6.06 48.17 8.66
N ARG A 341 -5.33 48.63 7.63
CA ARG A 341 -4.68 49.96 7.61
C ARG A 341 -5.23 50.85 6.49
N LYS A 342 -6.53 50.75 6.19
CA LYS A 342 -7.24 51.69 5.33
C LYS A 342 -8.40 52.30 6.08
#